data_AF-A0A6M1ZNA6-F1
#
_entry.id   AF-A0A6M1ZNA6-F1
#
_cell.length_a   1.000
_cell.length_b   1.000
_cell.length_c   1.000
_cell.angle_alpha   90.00
_cell.angle_beta   90.00
_cell.angle_gamma   90.00
#
_symmetry.space_group_name_H-M   'P 1'
#
loop_
_entity.id
_entity.type
_entity.pdbx_description
1 polymer ?
#
loop_
_entity_poly.entity_id
_entity_poly.type
_entity_poly.pdbx_seq_one_letter_code
_entity_poly.pdbx_strand_id
1 'polypeptide(L)'
;MSKRNYVIDTNVLLHDPDALSDFEGHNIIIPLAVLEELDSMKRFRDELGKSVRAVLRFFDSLKELGKGDLRTGVEMPNGTTIRIQLETKAKVSPEFALTLSSNKYRILMAAYVLYEKGEPVVFVSKDLTMRVKAEAIGLEVQDYENQKFSYDSIYKGYRS
;
A
#
# COMPACT_ATOMS: atom_id res chain seq x y z
N MET A 1 -9.14 12.34 14.35
CA MET A 1 -9.60 11.25 13.48
C MET A 1 -9.02 9.93 13.98
N SER A 2 -9.73 8.81 13.86
CA SER A 2 -9.15 7.49 14.16
C SER A 2 -8.11 7.12 13.09
N LYS A 3 -6.99 6.52 13.50
CA LYS A 3 -5.93 6.07 12.60
C LYS A 3 -6.43 4.82 11.85
N ARG A 4 -6.39 4.83 10.51
CA ARG A 4 -6.75 3.67 9.66
C ARG A 4 -5.50 2.99 9.12
N ASN A 5 -5.63 1.72 8.75
CA ASN A 5 -4.58 0.96 8.06
C ASN A 5 -4.88 0.88 6.57
N TYR A 6 -3.97 1.38 5.73
CA TYR A 6 -4.06 1.30 4.28
C TYR A 6 -3.03 0.33 3.74
N VAL A 7 -3.49 -0.70 3.02
CA VAL A 7 -2.61 -1.64 2.32
C VAL A 7 -2.51 -1.20 0.87
N ILE A 8 -1.30 -0.84 0.45
CA ILE A 8 -1.06 -0.19 -0.84
C ILE A 8 -0.61 -1.21 -1.89
N ASP A 9 -1.27 -1.22 -3.04
CA ASP A 9 -0.89 -2.01 -4.23
C ASP A 9 0.27 -1.34 -5.01
N THR A 10 1.08 -2.14 -5.70
CA THR A 10 2.22 -1.69 -6.50
C THR A 10 1.81 -0.67 -7.56
N ASN A 11 0.66 -0.88 -8.21
CA ASN A 11 0.17 -0.01 -9.28
C ASN A 11 -0.09 1.43 -8.83
N VAL A 12 -0.36 1.65 -7.54
CA VAL A 12 -0.48 3.00 -6.98
C VAL A 12 0.88 3.71 -7.05
N LEU A 13 1.92 3.06 -6.54
CA LEU A 13 3.29 3.59 -6.47
C LEU A 13 3.96 3.72 -7.84
N LEU A 14 3.62 2.85 -8.79
CA LEU A 14 4.13 2.92 -10.17
C LEU A 14 3.60 4.13 -10.92
N HIS A 15 2.35 4.49 -10.66
CA HIS A 15 1.69 5.60 -11.34
C HIS A 15 1.96 6.93 -10.63
N ASP A 16 2.12 6.90 -9.30
CA ASP A 16 2.35 8.07 -8.49
C ASP A 16 3.39 7.76 -7.40
N PRO A 17 4.66 8.17 -7.60
CA PRO A 17 5.72 7.86 -6.64
C PRO A 17 5.54 8.59 -5.30
N ASP A 18 4.73 9.65 -5.26
CA ASP A 18 4.46 10.45 -4.06
C ASP A 18 3.16 10.03 -3.35
N ALA A 19 2.47 8.99 -3.84
CA ALA A 19 1.16 8.54 -3.36
C ALA A 19 1.07 8.29 -1.85
N LEU A 20 2.19 7.92 -1.22
CA LEU A 20 2.21 7.67 0.22
C LEU A 20 1.95 8.92 1.06
N SER A 21 2.17 10.12 0.49
CA SER A 21 1.87 11.39 1.15
C SER A 21 0.36 11.65 1.31
N ASP A 22 -0.49 11.06 0.45
CA ASP A 22 -1.95 11.19 0.52
C ASP A 22 -2.57 10.48 1.74
N PHE A 23 -1.76 9.72 2.49
CA PHE A 23 -2.17 8.97 3.69
C PHE A 23 -1.56 9.55 4.97
N GLU A 24 -1.37 10.87 5.00
CA GLU A 24 -0.86 11.58 6.18
C GLU A 24 -1.67 11.25 7.45
N GLY A 25 -0.97 10.99 8.56
CA GLY A 25 -1.59 10.68 9.85
C GLY A 25 -2.19 9.27 9.95
N HIS A 26 -2.01 8.41 8.94
CA HIS A 26 -2.52 7.04 8.91
C HIS A 26 -1.40 5.98 8.94
N ASN A 27 -1.78 4.71 9.06
CA ASN A 27 -0.83 3.60 8.96
C ASN A 27 -0.79 3.13 7.50
N ILE A 28 0.39 3.17 6.90
CA ILE A 28 0.66 2.67 5.56
C ILE A 28 1.32 1.31 5.70
N ILE A 29 0.71 0.32 5.07
CA ILE A 29 1.16 -1.06 5.10
C ILE A 29 1.56 -1.44 3.68
N ILE A 30 2.82 -1.77 3.51
CA ILE A 30 3.37 -2.18 2.22
C ILE A 30 3.57 -3.69 2.25
N PRO A 31 2.86 -4.47 1.42
CA PRO A 31 3.14 -5.89 1.26
C PRO A 31 4.59 -6.10 0.78
N LEU A 32 5.28 -7.12 1.27
CA LEU A 32 6.62 -7.46 0.79
C LEU A 32 6.63 -7.71 -0.72
N ALA A 33 5.58 -8.33 -1.26
CA ALA A 33 5.42 -8.56 -2.70
C ALA A 33 5.44 -7.28 -3.54
N VAL A 34 5.02 -6.13 -2.99
CA VAL A 34 5.14 -4.83 -3.67
C VAL A 34 6.60 -4.46 -3.87
N LEU A 35 7.44 -4.63 -2.84
CA LEU A 35 8.87 -4.33 -2.94
C LEU A 35 9.56 -5.22 -3.98
N GLU A 36 9.17 -6.50 -4.06
CA GLU A 36 9.70 -7.43 -5.06
C GLU A 36 9.28 -7.06 -6.50
N GLU A 37 8.02 -6.64 -6.70
CA GLU A 37 7.57 -6.14 -8.00
C GLU A 37 8.35 -4.88 -8.39
N LEU A 38 8.49 -3.90 -7.49
CA LEU A 38 9.27 -2.69 -7.71
C LEU A 38 10.73 -3.01 -8.09
N ASP A 39 11.41 -3.90 -7.36
CA ASP A 39 12.80 -4.26 -7.67
C ASP A 39 12.93 -4.89 -9.07
N SER A 40 11.97 -5.74 -9.46
CA SER A 40 11.96 -6.37 -10.79
C SER A 40 11.79 -5.35 -11.93
N MET A 41 11.12 -4.23 -11.66
CA MET A 41 10.80 -3.17 -12.62
C MET A 41 11.88 -2.08 -12.69
N LYS A 42 12.84 -2.03 -11.77
CA LYS A 42 13.91 -0.99 -11.77
C LYS A 42 14.74 -0.94 -13.06
N ARG A 43 14.77 -2.05 -13.80
CA ARG A 43 15.53 -2.22 -15.06
C ARG A 43 14.96 -1.40 -16.22
N PHE A 44 13.70 -0.98 -16.14
CA PHE A 44 13.10 -0.15 -17.18
C PHE A 44 13.74 1.24 -17.19
N ARG A 45 13.94 1.78 -18.40
CA ARG A 45 14.62 3.07 -18.65
C ARG A 45 13.65 4.22 -18.95
N ASP A 46 12.36 3.94 -18.91
CA ASP A 46 11.26 4.85 -19.15
C ASP A 46 10.81 5.55 -17.84
N GLU A 47 9.69 6.27 -17.93
CA GLU A 47 9.06 6.95 -16.79
C GLU A 47 8.64 5.97 -15.68
N LEU A 48 8.27 4.74 -16.04
CA LEU A 48 7.95 3.69 -15.06
C LEU A 48 9.19 3.37 -14.20
N GLY A 49 10.33 3.14 -14.84
CA GLY A 49 11.58 2.91 -14.13
C GLY A 49 12.02 4.09 -13.26
N LYS A 50 11.75 5.34 -13.68
CA LYS A 50 12.02 6.54 -12.87
C LYS A 50 11.16 6.56 -11.60
N SER A 51 9.87 6.28 -11.74
CA SER A 51 8.91 6.22 -10.62
C SER A 51 9.31 5.16 -9.61
N VAL A 52 9.63 3.95 -10.08
CA VAL A 52 10.16 2.85 -9.25
C VAL A 52 11.38 3.30 -8.44
N ARG A 53 12.37 3.92 -9.10
CA ARG A 53 13.59 4.38 -8.42
C ARG A 53 13.31 5.49 -7.40
N ALA A 54 12.33 6.34 -7.63
CA ALA A 54 11.91 7.36 -6.67
C ALA A 54 11.30 6.72 -5.41
N VAL A 55 10.38 5.77 -5.59
CA VAL A 55 9.75 5.03 -4.50
C VAL A 55 10.78 4.25 -3.68
N LEU A 56 11.71 3.54 -4.33
CA LEU A 56 12.76 2.80 -3.62
C LEU A 56 13.70 3.72 -2.83
N ARG A 57 14.03 4.91 -3.34
CA ARG A 57 14.81 5.91 -2.59
C ARG A 57 14.06 6.42 -1.37
N PHE A 58 12.75 6.61 -1.47
CA PHE A 58 11.92 6.98 -0.33
C PHE A 58 11.92 5.88 0.74
N PHE A 59 11.80 4.61 0.34
CA PHE A 59 11.89 3.49 1.31
C PHE A 59 13.25 3.43 2.02
N ASP A 60 14.33 3.72 1.30
CA ASP A 60 15.69 3.76 1.87
C ASP A 60 15.84 4.88 2.91
N SER A 61 15.24 6.05 2.67
CA SER A 61 15.32 7.19 3.59
C SER A 61 14.42 7.09 4.82
N LEU A 62 13.49 6.13 4.89
CA LEU A 62 12.53 6.02 6.01
C LEU A 62 13.21 5.97 7.39
N LYS A 63 14.33 5.25 7.51
CA LYS A 63 15.06 5.13 8.79
C LYS A 63 15.70 6.44 9.24
N GLU A 64 16.00 7.33 8.31
CA GLU A 64 16.57 8.65 8.60
C GLU A 64 15.46 9.67 8.90
N LEU A 65 14.33 9.54 8.22
CA LEU A 65 13.20 10.47 8.33
C LEU A 65 12.30 10.20 9.55
N GLY A 66 12.27 8.97 10.06
CA GLY A 66 11.36 8.54 11.12
C GLY A 66 12.02 7.79 12.27
N LYS A 67 11.19 7.30 13.21
CA LYS A 67 11.61 6.51 14.37
C LYS A 67 10.99 5.12 14.33
N GLY A 68 11.75 4.08 14.70
CA GLY A 68 11.28 2.69 14.74
C GLY A 68 11.94 1.82 13.68
N ASP A 69 11.25 0.75 13.28
CA ASP A 69 11.77 -0.24 12.34
C ASP A 69 10.69 -0.68 11.36
N LEU A 70 11.07 -1.12 10.15
CA LEU A 70 10.11 -1.47 9.09
C LEU A 70 9.22 -2.68 9.41
N ARG A 71 9.55 -3.51 10.41
CA ARG A 71 8.72 -4.66 10.80
C ARG A 71 7.59 -4.22 11.73
N THR A 72 7.85 -3.32 12.67
CA THR A 72 6.85 -2.82 13.63
C THR A 72 6.18 -1.53 13.19
N GLY A 73 6.89 -0.70 12.44
CA GLY A 73 6.46 0.60 11.94
C GLY A 73 7.55 1.65 12.11
N VAL A 74 7.78 2.43 11.05
CA VAL A 74 8.54 3.67 11.09
C VAL A 74 7.55 4.81 11.23
N GLU A 75 7.57 5.49 12.37
CA GLU A 75 6.76 6.67 12.63
C GLU A 75 7.43 7.92 12.05
N MET A 76 6.69 8.59 11.17
CA MET A 76 7.11 9.80 10.47
C MET A 76 6.64 11.05 11.23
N PRO A 77 7.30 12.22 11.05
CA PRO A 77 6.96 13.45 11.75
C PRO A 77 5.52 13.94 11.54
N ASN A 78 4.91 13.59 10.41
CA ASN A 78 3.52 13.92 10.07
C ASN A 78 2.49 12.94 10.68
N GLY A 79 2.92 12.07 11.61
CA GLY A 79 2.06 11.10 12.29
C GLY A 79 1.76 9.85 11.47
N THR A 80 2.22 9.75 10.22
CA THR A 80 2.12 8.52 9.43
C THR A 80 3.02 7.43 10.00
N THR A 81 2.57 6.19 9.99
CA THR A 81 3.42 5.03 10.34
C THR A 81 3.52 4.10 9.14
N ILE A 82 4.73 3.80 8.69
CA ILE A 82 4.96 2.94 7.52
C ILE A 82 5.57 1.61 7.97
N ARG A 83 4.95 0.49 7.62
CA ARG A 83 5.46 -0.86 7.92
C ARG A 83 5.36 -1.80 6.75
N ILE A 84 6.25 -2.80 6.72
CA ILE A 84 6.22 -3.89 5.74
C ILE A 84 5.43 -5.06 6.32
N GLN A 85 4.43 -5.53 5.57
CA GLN A 85 3.65 -6.71 5.93
C GLN A 85 4.16 -7.94 5.17
N LEU A 86 4.65 -8.92 5.92
CA LEU A 86 5.04 -10.21 5.37
C LEU A 86 3.79 -11.04 5.04
N GLU A 87 3.81 -11.71 3.89
CA GLU A 87 2.76 -12.65 3.50
C GLU A 87 3.12 -14.05 4.03
N THR A 88 2.79 -14.34 5.28
CA THR A 88 3.03 -15.68 5.83
C THR A 88 1.87 -16.60 5.48
N LYS A 89 2.17 -17.82 5.00
CA LYS A 89 1.19 -18.89 4.71
C LYS A 89 0.47 -19.45 5.95
N ALA A 90 0.74 -18.91 7.14
CA ALA A 90 0.27 -19.50 8.37
C ALA A 90 -1.22 -19.17 8.56
N LYS A 91 -2.08 -20.10 8.11
CA LYS A 91 -3.55 -20.12 8.25
C LYS A 91 -4.34 -19.32 7.22
N VAL A 92 -4.00 -19.42 5.93
CA VAL A 92 -4.92 -18.93 4.90
C VAL A 92 -5.93 -20.03 4.58
N SER A 93 -7.19 -19.66 4.39
CA SER A 93 -8.24 -20.60 3.98
C SER A 93 -7.82 -21.32 2.68
N PRO A 94 -8.27 -22.58 2.48
CA PRO A 94 -8.00 -23.33 1.26
C PRO A 94 -8.40 -22.59 -0.03
N GLU A 95 -9.37 -21.66 0.04
CA GLU A 95 -9.82 -20.86 -1.10
C GLU A 95 -8.71 -19.96 -1.66
N PHE A 96 -7.76 -19.53 -0.83
CA PHE A 96 -6.62 -18.70 -1.24
C PHE A 96 -5.38 -19.53 -1.65
N ALA A 97 -5.32 -20.80 -1.23
CA ALA A 97 -4.15 -21.65 -1.41
C ALA A 97 -3.88 -22.02 -2.89
N LEU A 98 -4.88 -21.91 -3.76
CA LEU A 98 -4.83 -22.41 -5.14
C LEU A 98 -4.11 -21.48 -6.15
N THR A 99 -3.66 -20.29 -5.77
CA THR A 99 -3.09 -19.30 -6.73
C THR A 99 -1.93 -18.47 -6.19
N LEU A 100 -1.12 -19.02 -5.29
CA LEU A 100 0.03 -18.35 -4.65
C LEU A 100 1.23 -18.04 -5.58
N SER A 101 1.12 -18.26 -6.90
CA SER A 101 2.22 -18.08 -7.85
C SER A 101 2.39 -16.64 -8.37
N SER A 102 1.47 -15.73 -8.09
CA SER A 102 1.54 -14.34 -8.56
C SER A 102 1.62 -13.35 -7.39
N ASN A 103 2.52 -12.37 -7.50
CA ASN A 103 2.71 -11.30 -6.52
C ASN A 103 1.42 -10.52 -6.23
N LYS A 104 0.51 -10.38 -7.21
CA LYS A 104 -0.84 -9.84 -7.00
C LYS A 104 -1.63 -10.56 -5.89
N TYR A 105 -1.59 -11.90 -5.85
CA TYR A 105 -2.27 -12.64 -4.78
C TYR A 105 -1.60 -12.45 -3.43
N ARG A 106 -0.28 -12.31 -3.39
CA ARG A 106 0.46 -12.02 -2.16
C ARG A 106 0.12 -10.63 -1.63
N ILE A 107 -0.02 -9.64 -2.50
CA ILE A 107 -0.49 -8.30 -2.13
C ILE A 107 -1.87 -8.36 -1.46
N LEU A 108 -2.83 -9.09 -2.07
CA LEU A 108 -4.15 -9.31 -1.45
C LEU A 108 -4.07 -10.08 -0.12
N MET A 109 -3.20 -11.08 -0.05
CA MET A 109 -2.97 -11.88 1.15
C MET A 109 -2.52 -11.02 2.33
N ALA A 110 -1.61 -10.07 2.09
CA ALA A 110 -1.12 -9.18 3.13
C ALA A 110 -2.26 -8.39 3.79
N ALA A 111 -3.21 -7.90 2.98
CA ALA A 111 -4.40 -7.23 3.50
C ALA A 111 -5.34 -8.19 4.23
N TYR A 112 -5.61 -9.36 3.64
CA TYR A 112 -6.52 -10.35 4.20
C TYR A 112 -6.08 -10.89 5.57
N VAL A 113 -4.78 -11.18 5.75
CA VAL A 113 -4.24 -11.66 7.03
C VAL A 113 -4.41 -10.64 8.16
N LEU A 114 -4.39 -9.34 7.85
CA LEU A 114 -4.64 -8.29 8.82
C LEU A 114 -6.12 -8.17 9.16
N TYR A 115 -6.98 -8.25 8.14
CA TYR A 115 -8.43 -8.30 8.31
C TYR A 115 -8.87 -9.47 9.19
N GLU A 116 -8.34 -10.68 8.96
CA GLU A 116 -8.61 -11.88 9.77
C GLU A 116 -8.15 -11.74 11.23
N LYS A 117 -7.17 -10.87 11.51
CA LYS A 117 -6.74 -10.54 12.88
C LYS A 117 -7.66 -9.49 13.56
N GLY A 118 -8.68 -9.01 12.85
CA GLY A 118 -9.57 -7.95 13.32
C GLY A 118 -8.97 -6.55 13.22
N GLU A 119 -7.88 -6.36 12.45
CA GLU A 119 -7.36 -5.02 12.18
C GLU A 119 -8.24 -4.33 11.12
N PRO A 120 -8.65 -3.06 11.33
CA PRO A 120 -9.40 -2.31 10.31
C PRO A 120 -8.47 -1.97 9.14
N VAL A 121 -8.69 -2.58 7.98
CA VAL A 121 -7.85 -2.46 6.80
C VAL A 121 -8.64 -1.99 5.59
N VAL A 122 -8.09 -1.00 4.89
CA VAL A 122 -8.55 -0.54 3.59
C VAL A 122 -7.51 -0.92 2.54
N PHE A 123 -7.91 -1.69 1.54
CA PHE A 123 -7.07 -2.05 0.40
C PHE A 123 -7.15 -0.98 -0.69
N VAL A 124 -6.01 -0.43 -1.09
CA VAL A 124 -5.93 0.66 -2.07
C VAL A 124 -5.29 0.18 -3.36
N SER A 125 -6.00 0.31 -4.47
CA SER A 125 -5.47 -0.04 -5.81
C SER A 125 -6.09 0.79 -6.92
N LYS A 126 -5.35 0.95 -8.03
CA LYS A 126 -5.86 1.46 -9.32
C LYS A 126 -6.43 0.34 -10.21
N ASP A 127 -6.08 -0.92 -9.97
CA ASP A 127 -6.51 -2.07 -10.79
C ASP A 127 -7.91 -2.53 -10.35
N LEU A 128 -8.90 -2.37 -11.24
CA LEU A 128 -10.28 -2.82 -10.99
C LEU A 128 -10.34 -4.32 -10.62
N THR A 129 -9.51 -5.16 -11.23
CA THR A 129 -9.49 -6.60 -10.96
C THR A 129 -9.04 -6.88 -9.54
N MET A 130 -8.02 -6.14 -9.06
CA MET A 130 -7.53 -6.26 -7.69
C MET A 130 -8.59 -5.80 -6.69
N ARG A 131 -9.26 -4.69 -6.99
CA ARG A 131 -10.35 -4.16 -6.16
C ARG A 131 -11.52 -5.12 -6.04
N VAL A 132 -12.02 -5.65 -7.16
CA VAL A 132 -13.12 -6.63 -7.16
C VAL A 132 -12.74 -7.90 -6.38
N LYS A 133 -11.50 -8.38 -6.53
CA LYS A 133 -11.03 -9.54 -5.75
C LYS A 133 -10.96 -9.26 -4.26
N ALA A 134 -10.47 -8.08 -3.85
CA ALA A 134 -10.41 -7.67 -2.45
C ALA A 134 -11.82 -7.53 -1.84
N GLU A 135 -12.75 -6.94 -2.56
CA GLU A 135 -14.14 -6.80 -2.13
C GLU A 135 -14.83 -8.18 -2.00
N ALA A 136 -14.60 -9.08 -2.96
CA ALA A 136 -15.15 -10.44 -2.93
C ALA A 136 -14.69 -11.28 -1.72
N ILE A 137 -13.56 -10.93 -1.10
CA ILE A 137 -13.06 -11.57 0.13
C ILE A 137 -13.36 -10.76 1.40
N GLY A 138 -14.19 -9.72 1.30
CA GLY A 138 -14.70 -8.95 2.44
C GLY A 138 -13.84 -7.78 2.89
N LEU A 139 -12.79 -7.40 2.15
CA LEU A 139 -11.98 -6.23 2.47
C LEU A 139 -12.73 -4.93 2.13
N GLU A 140 -12.52 -3.88 2.93
CA GLU A 140 -12.83 -2.51 2.52
C GLU A 140 -11.84 -2.10 1.42
N VAL A 141 -12.33 -1.48 0.34
CA VAL A 141 -11.53 -1.17 -0.86
C VAL A 141 -11.69 0.29 -1.24
N GLN A 142 -10.58 0.90 -1.66
CA GLN A 142 -10.55 2.27 -2.15
C GLN A 142 -9.86 2.38 -3.51
N ASP A 143 -10.48 3.14 -4.41
CA ASP A 143 -9.85 3.59 -5.66
C ASP A 143 -8.89 4.73 -5.35
N TYR A 144 -7.61 4.58 -5.71
CA TYR A 144 -6.63 5.64 -5.51
C TYR A 144 -6.97 6.91 -6.30
N GLU A 145 -7.53 6.81 -7.51
CA GLU A 145 -7.85 8.01 -8.29
C GLU A 145 -8.93 8.84 -7.60
N ASN A 146 -10.02 8.19 -7.17
CA ASN A 146 -11.11 8.87 -6.45
C ASN A 146 -10.63 9.46 -5.12
N GLN A 147 -9.71 8.78 -4.43
CA GLN A 147 -9.09 9.31 -3.21
C GLN A 147 -8.36 10.62 -3.47
N LYS A 148 -7.47 10.62 -4.47
CA LYS A 148 -6.68 11.80 -4.83
C LYS A 148 -7.57 12.99 -5.18
N PHE A 149 -8.61 12.76 -5.99
CA PHE A 149 -9.60 13.81 -6.30
C PHE A 149 -10.36 14.31 -5.07
N SER A 150 -10.71 13.42 -4.14
CA SER A 150 -11.36 13.83 -2.89
C SER A 150 -10.47 14.73 -2.05
N TYR A 151 -9.18 14.39 -1.89
CA TYR A 151 -8.24 15.25 -1.15
C TYR A 151 -8.02 16.59 -1.88
N ASP A 152 -7.76 16.57 -3.18
CA ASP A 152 -7.55 17.79 -3.97
C ASP A 152 -8.77 18.73 -3.95
N SER A 153 -9.98 18.18 -3.98
CA SER A 153 -11.22 18.98 -3.92
C SER A 153 -11.47 19.60 -2.55
N ILE A 154 -11.13 18.89 -1.45
CA ILE A 154 -11.17 19.44 -0.09
C ILE A 154 -10.17 20.60 0.04
N TYR A 155 -8.94 20.42 -0.46
CA TYR A 155 -7.90 21.47 -0.38
C TYR A 155 -8.20 22.68 -1.26
N LYS A 156 -8.87 22.51 -2.42
CA LYS A 156 -9.26 23.63 -3.30
C LYS A 156 -10.55 24.35 -2.86
N GLY A 157 -11.28 23.82 -1.87
CA GLY A 157 -12.54 24.36 -1.39
C GLY A 157 -12.44 25.54 -0.40
N TYR A 158 -11.24 25.89 0.08
CA TYR A 158 -11.02 27.07 0.92
C TYR A 158 -10.36 28.20 0.09
N ARG A 159 -11.19 28.98 -0.59
CA ARG A 159 -10.85 30.37 -0.92
C ARG A 159 -11.77 31.25 -0.07
N SER A 160 -11.14 32.00 0.84
CA SER A 160 -11.77 33.08 1.63
C SER A 160 -12.51 34.06 0.73
#